data_AF-A0A5T7IFL3-F1
#
_entry.id   AF-A0A5T7IFL3-F1
#
_cell.length_a   1.000
_cell.length_b   1.000
_cell.length_c   1.000
_cell.angle_alpha   90.00
_cell.angle_beta   90.00
_cell.angle_gamma   90.00
#
_symmetry.space_group_name_H-M   'P 1'
#
loop_
_entity.id
_entity.type
_entity.pdbx_description
1 polymer ?
#
loop_
_entity_poly.entity_id
_entity_poly.type
_entity_poly.pdbx_seq_one_letter_code
_entity_poly.pdbx_strand_id
1 'polypeptide(L)'
;TLEENKIHELYDNLPRNIKKTVSVIYDLVTFNYLLNLHYTVSSLLTKYSDIRKRNTKLLVDGDLHKTEFLFENLIIFVVKNGCLIDVYKEFKDVIRKFIEIKIIKDSDKDEISLTRLELYSCIKYIDNKTLSLILRKEDKKLLSLSVQPKELDWLINTVLQNLAKSYSKFATFLNPIEGKLINALKLLSLMKITTEQDAVVLKTLNDILKSSYHNLAFYDAISEYVVLRYNTQSETLSTDSIKTLIYTILDKLISRNLGWYEVIAIVNRGLANIFSVAKKLGVNIEDDSKVDKLLHEISSYPNTDKARAAETILYDLYRISTEKNRDKIKSFIKNISTTDFNEERKIKFELFLLASEISDNYDNLPEKVSKLVENYKGFRFNEAETIRNLLRYIVNTRKLSDFSQALLKIEEIINNYK
;
A
#
# COMPACT_ATOMS: atom_id res chain seq x y z
N THR A 1 -32.58 -15.43 2.21
CA THR A 1 -33.04 -14.05 1.98
C THR A 1 -34.55 -14.05 2.19
N LEU A 2 -35.06 -13.35 3.21
CA LEU A 2 -36.49 -13.02 3.25
C LEU A 2 -36.70 -11.99 2.14
N GLU A 3 -37.57 -12.27 1.19
CA GLU A 3 -37.95 -11.32 0.14
C GLU A 3 -38.64 -10.12 0.78
N GLU A 4 -38.32 -8.90 0.34
CA GLU A 4 -38.87 -7.63 0.86
C GLU A 4 -40.40 -7.65 0.94
N ASN A 5 -41.06 -8.33 -0.01
CA ASN A 5 -42.50 -8.56 -0.04
C ASN A 5 -43.02 -9.31 1.20
N LYS A 6 -42.27 -10.27 1.75
CA LYS A 6 -42.66 -10.99 2.97
C LYS A 6 -42.55 -10.12 4.22
N ILE A 7 -41.62 -9.16 4.25
CA ILE A 7 -41.46 -8.21 5.37
C ILE A 7 -42.59 -7.18 5.33
N HIS A 8 -42.95 -6.71 4.13
CA HIS A 8 -44.13 -5.89 3.90
C HIS A 8 -45.42 -6.57 4.38
N GLU A 9 -45.68 -7.81 3.94
CA GLU A 9 -46.86 -8.56 4.39
C GLU A 9 -46.87 -8.81 5.90
N LEU A 10 -45.73 -9.17 6.50
CA LEU A 10 -45.63 -9.39 7.95
C LEU A 10 -45.91 -8.11 8.73
N TYR A 11 -45.36 -6.97 8.30
CA TYR A 11 -45.64 -5.69 8.91
C TYR A 11 -47.11 -5.32 8.74
N ASP A 12 -47.68 -5.54 7.56
CA ASP A 12 -49.06 -5.16 7.28
C ASP A 12 -50.10 -5.93 8.07
N ASN A 13 -49.77 -7.16 8.45
CA ASN A 13 -50.59 -8.01 9.32
C ASN A 13 -50.49 -7.65 10.82
N LEU A 14 -49.60 -6.72 11.21
CA LEU A 14 -49.50 -6.31 12.61
C LEU A 14 -50.67 -5.37 13.02
N PRO A 15 -51.19 -5.50 14.25
CA PRO A 15 -52.13 -4.55 14.84
C PRO A 15 -51.61 -3.10 14.81
N ARG A 16 -52.50 -2.11 14.62
CA ARG A 16 -52.13 -0.68 14.44
C ARG A 16 -51.27 -0.10 15.58
N ASN A 17 -51.53 -0.52 16.81
CA ASN A 17 -50.75 -0.14 18.00
C ASN A 17 -49.33 -0.69 17.96
N ILE A 18 -49.13 -1.90 17.42
CA ILE A 18 -47.82 -2.51 17.26
C ILE A 18 -47.10 -1.90 16.04
N LYS A 19 -47.79 -1.71 14.90
CA LYS A 19 -47.24 -1.05 13.71
C LYS A 19 -46.55 0.27 14.03
N LYS A 20 -47.18 1.15 14.83
CA LYS A 20 -46.56 2.42 15.24
C LYS A 20 -45.24 2.22 15.96
N THR A 21 -45.18 1.25 16.88
CA THR A 21 -44.00 0.96 17.70
C THR A 21 -42.85 0.34 16.90
N VAL A 22 -43.15 -0.53 15.93
CA VAL A 22 -42.13 -1.15 15.07
C VAL A 22 -41.91 -0.45 13.73
N SER A 23 -42.64 0.64 13.43
CA SER A 23 -42.52 1.40 12.17
C SER A 23 -41.07 1.82 11.88
N VAL A 24 -40.35 2.30 12.89
CA VAL A 24 -38.94 2.70 12.75
C VAL A 24 -38.04 1.51 12.41
N ILE A 25 -38.31 0.34 12.98
CA ILE A 25 -37.58 -0.90 12.69
C ILE A 25 -37.93 -1.38 11.28
N TYR A 26 -39.20 -1.33 10.91
CA TYR A 26 -39.68 -1.70 9.58
C TYR A 26 -39.10 -0.78 8.49
N ASP A 27 -39.13 0.54 8.68
CA ASP A 27 -38.55 1.49 7.74
C ASP A 27 -37.05 1.23 7.57
N LEU A 28 -36.35 0.85 8.65
CA LEU A 28 -34.93 0.55 8.65
C LEU A 28 -34.57 -0.81 8.03
N VAL A 29 -35.43 -1.82 8.20
CA VAL A 29 -35.28 -3.15 7.59
C VAL A 29 -35.75 -3.17 6.14
N THR A 30 -36.66 -2.26 5.77
CA THR A 30 -37.00 -1.98 4.37
C THR A 30 -35.93 -1.09 3.75
N PHE A 31 -35.68 -1.25 2.45
CA PHE A 31 -34.60 -0.52 1.78
C PHE A 31 -34.85 1.01 1.70
N ASN A 32 -36.07 1.45 2.04
CA ASN A 32 -36.52 2.83 2.03
C ASN A 32 -35.76 3.75 3.00
N TYR A 33 -35.52 3.33 4.25
CA TYR A 33 -34.73 4.16 5.17
C TYR A 33 -33.29 4.33 4.68
N LEU A 34 -32.69 3.26 4.14
CA LEU A 34 -31.32 3.31 3.64
C LEU A 34 -31.20 4.28 2.45
N LEU A 35 -32.17 4.26 1.53
CA LEU A 35 -32.25 5.20 0.41
C LEU A 35 -32.45 6.65 0.89
N ASN A 36 -33.38 6.90 1.81
CA ASN A 36 -33.61 8.23 2.38
C ASN A 36 -32.38 8.76 3.11
N LEU A 37 -31.70 7.89 3.86
CA LEU A 37 -30.46 8.22 4.54
C LEU A 37 -29.35 8.51 3.53
N HIS A 38 -29.22 7.69 2.49
CA HIS A 38 -28.26 7.91 1.41
C HIS A 38 -28.47 9.27 0.74
N TYR A 39 -29.70 9.66 0.43
CA TYR A 39 -30.02 10.99 -0.10
C TYR A 39 -29.65 12.11 0.88
N THR A 40 -30.04 11.96 2.15
CA THR A 40 -29.77 12.93 3.22
C THR A 40 -28.27 13.17 3.39
N VAL A 41 -27.48 12.10 3.47
CA VAL A 41 -26.02 12.18 3.66
C VAL A 41 -25.35 12.75 2.40
N SER A 42 -25.86 12.44 1.21
CA SER A 42 -25.35 13.03 -0.05
C SER A 42 -25.57 14.54 -0.11
N SER A 43 -26.75 15.00 0.31
CA SER A 43 -27.07 16.42 0.41
C SER A 43 -26.15 17.13 1.41
N LEU A 44 -25.92 16.52 2.58
CA LEU A 44 -24.99 17.04 3.59
C LEU A 44 -23.55 17.10 3.07
N LEU A 45 -23.06 16.05 2.40
CA LEU A 45 -21.72 16.04 1.81
C LEU A 45 -21.55 17.15 0.78
N THR A 46 -22.55 17.33 -0.10
CA THR A 46 -22.55 18.39 -1.10
C THR A 46 -22.48 19.76 -0.42
N LYS A 47 -23.34 20.00 0.58
CA LYS A 47 -23.37 21.22 1.39
C LYS A 47 -22.01 21.52 2.02
N TYR A 48 -21.38 20.55 2.70
CA TYR A 48 -20.07 20.75 3.32
C TYR A 48 -18.95 20.95 2.30
N SER A 49 -18.98 20.26 1.16
CA SER A 49 -17.98 20.45 0.11
C SER A 49 -18.08 21.82 -0.57
N ASP A 50 -19.29 22.31 -0.82
CA ASP A 50 -19.52 23.65 -1.40
C ASP A 50 -19.13 24.76 -0.42
N ILE A 51 -19.43 24.59 0.86
CA ILE A 51 -19.00 25.51 1.92
C ILE A 51 -17.48 25.63 1.95
N ARG A 52 -16.77 24.49 1.93
CA ARG A 52 -15.31 24.47 1.90
C ARG A 52 -14.77 25.19 0.67
N LYS A 53 -15.30 24.90 -0.53
CA LYS A 53 -14.88 25.58 -1.77
C LYS A 53 -15.09 27.10 -1.73
N ARG A 54 -16.11 27.56 -1.02
CA ARG A 54 -16.47 28.97 -0.90
C ARG A 54 -15.80 29.68 0.29
N ASN A 55 -15.03 28.97 1.12
CA ASN A 55 -14.42 29.48 2.36
C ASN A 55 -15.42 30.19 3.31
N THR A 56 -16.69 29.77 3.32
CA THR A 56 -17.74 30.41 4.12
C THR A 56 -17.90 29.72 5.48
N LYS A 57 -17.68 30.43 6.60
CA LYS A 57 -17.81 29.85 7.96
C LYS A 57 -19.23 29.76 8.51
N LEU A 58 -20.25 30.17 7.76
CA LEU A 58 -21.61 30.29 8.25
C LEU A 58 -22.35 28.94 8.17
N LEU A 59 -22.13 28.10 9.18
CA LEU A 59 -22.99 26.95 9.46
C LEU A 59 -24.12 27.41 10.38
N VAL A 60 -25.36 27.23 9.93
CA VAL A 60 -26.51 27.32 10.83
C VAL A 60 -26.40 26.12 11.79
N ASP A 61 -26.21 26.44 13.07
CA ASP A 61 -25.73 25.62 14.20
C ASP A 61 -26.43 24.25 14.40
N GLY A 62 -27.61 24.02 13.80
CA GLY A 62 -28.41 22.81 14.02
C GLY A 62 -27.88 21.52 13.36
N ASP A 63 -27.03 21.63 12.32
CA ASP A 63 -26.54 20.46 11.57
C ASP A 63 -25.11 20.02 11.99
N LEU A 64 -24.45 20.73 12.90
CA LEU A 64 -23.03 20.50 13.21
C LEU A 64 -22.79 19.08 13.72
N HIS A 65 -23.60 18.61 14.67
CA HIS A 65 -23.47 17.29 15.29
C HIS A 65 -24.38 16.22 14.69
N LYS A 66 -25.26 16.61 13.77
CA LYS A 66 -26.25 15.70 13.19
C LYS A 66 -25.61 14.51 12.47
N THR A 67 -24.49 14.74 11.78
CA THR A 67 -23.76 13.68 11.07
C THR A 67 -23.13 12.67 12.00
N GLU A 68 -22.55 13.13 13.11
CA GLU A 68 -21.97 12.25 14.14
C GLU A 68 -23.06 11.40 14.78
N PHE A 69 -24.17 12.01 15.18
CA PHE A 69 -25.29 11.30 15.80
C PHE A 69 -25.93 10.25 14.87
N LEU A 70 -26.15 10.60 13.59
CA LEU A 70 -26.72 9.66 12.62
C LEU A 70 -25.76 8.49 12.35
N PHE A 71 -24.46 8.76 12.23
CA PHE A 71 -23.44 7.74 12.04
C PHE A 71 -23.36 6.79 13.23
N GLU A 72 -23.26 7.31 14.46
CA GLU A 72 -23.14 6.49 15.66
C GLU A 72 -24.35 5.59 15.86
N ASN A 73 -25.57 6.14 15.74
CA ASN A 73 -26.79 5.36 15.88
C ASN A 73 -26.89 4.26 14.83
N LEU A 74 -26.57 4.55 13.58
CA LEU A 74 -26.60 3.57 12.51
C LEU A 74 -25.63 2.41 12.81
N ILE A 75 -24.37 2.71 13.12
CA ILE A 75 -23.36 1.69 13.38
C ILE A 75 -23.70 0.88 14.64
N ILE A 76 -24.07 1.54 15.74
CA ILE A 76 -24.44 0.86 16.98
C ILE A 76 -25.63 -0.05 16.75
N PHE A 77 -26.64 0.42 16.04
CA PHE A 77 -27.81 -0.37 15.72
C PHE A 77 -27.44 -1.62 14.90
N VAL A 78 -26.68 -1.46 13.83
CA VAL A 78 -26.25 -2.57 12.96
C VAL A 78 -25.42 -3.60 13.72
N VAL A 79 -24.45 -3.13 14.52
CA VAL A 79 -23.53 -4.01 15.25
C VAL A 79 -24.24 -4.72 16.40
N LYS A 80 -25.07 -4.02 17.20
CA LYS A 80 -25.74 -4.63 18.37
C LYS A 80 -26.87 -5.57 17.99
N ASN A 81 -27.60 -5.27 16.91
CA ASN A 81 -28.74 -6.09 16.48
C ASN A 81 -28.37 -7.16 15.44
N GLY A 82 -27.11 -7.20 14.98
CA GLY A 82 -26.67 -8.19 14.00
C GLY A 82 -27.33 -8.04 12.62
N CYS A 83 -27.73 -6.82 12.25
CA CYS A 83 -28.41 -6.56 10.99
C CYS A 83 -27.44 -6.72 9.81
N LEU A 84 -27.73 -7.63 8.89
CA LEU A 84 -26.89 -7.91 7.71
C LEU A 84 -27.05 -6.87 6.58
N ILE A 85 -27.47 -5.65 6.90
CA ILE A 85 -27.60 -4.56 5.93
C ILE A 85 -26.24 -4.08 5.41
N ASP A 86 -25.15 -4.49 6.06
CA ASP A 86 -23.79 -4.17 5.65
C ASP A 86 -23.32 -4.92 4.38
N VAL A 87 -24.15 -5.80 3.84
CA VAL A 87 -23.94 -6.42 2.52
C VAL A 87 -24.23 -5.44 1.38
N TYR A 88 -25.17 -4.49 1.57
CA TYR A 88 -25.60 -3.56 0.54
C TYR A 88 -24.56 -2.48 0.25
N LYS A 89 -24.44 -2.08 -1.03
CA LYS A 89 -23.47 -1.07 -1.47
C LYS A 89 -23.85 0.32 -0.94
N GLU A 90 -25.13 0.61 -0.90
CA GLU A 90 -25.74 1.84 -0.44
C GLU A 90 -25.39 2.10 1.03
N PHE A 91 -25.38 1.06 1.86
CA PHE A 91 -24.91 1.15 3.24
C PHE A 91 -23.44 1.53 3.31
N LYS A 92 -22.58 0.84 2.56
CA LYS A 92 -21.14 1.15 2.53
C LYS A 92 -20.88 2.57 2.02
N ASP A 93 -21.65 3.01 1.03
CA ASP A 93 -21.59 4.38 0.50
C ASP A 93 -22.04 5.42 1.53
N VAL A 94 -23.10 5.15 2.31
CA VAL A 94 -23.50 6.01 3.44
C VAL A 94 -22.36 6.14 4.45
N ILE A 95 -21.75 5.02 4.86
CA ILE A 95 -20.63 5.02 5.80
C ILE A 95 -19.44 5.80 5.25
N ARG A 96 -19.07 5.56 3.99
CA ARG A 96 -18.02 6.30 3.29
C ARG A 96 -18.26 7.81 3.35
N LYS A 97 -19.47 8.26 2.98
CA LYS A 97 -19.81 9.68 2.95
C LYS A 97 -19.78 10.32 4.35
N PHE A 98 -20.15 9.60 5.41
CA PHE A 98 -20.00 10.10 6.78
C PHE A 98 -18.53 10.38 7.13
N ILE A 99 -17.62 9.47 6.77
CA ILE A 99 -16.18 9.66 6.99
C ILE A 99 -15.64 10.83 6.13
N GLU A 100 -16.06 10.94 4.87
CA GLU A 100 -15.70 12.07 4.00
C GLU A 100 -16.16 13.41 4.59
N ILE A 101 -17.40 13.49 5.07
CA ILE A 101 -17.91 14.70 5.73
C ILE A 101 -17.06 15.08 6.93
N LYS A 102 -16.70 14.10 7.77
CA LYS A 102 -15.84 14.35 8.94
C LYS A 102 -14.48 14.93 8.53
N ILE A 103 -13.86 14.35 7.51
CA ILE A 103 -12.57 14.83 7.00
C ILE A 103 -12.69 16.24 6.42
N ILE A 104 -13.79 16.55 5.73
CA ILE A 104 -14.05 17.92 5.22
C ILE A 104 -14.22 18.91 6.37
N LYS A 105 -14.97 18.54 7.41
CA LYS A 105 -15.18 19.38 8.60
C LYS A 105 -13.87 19.67 9.35
N ASP A 106 -12.98 18.69 9.41
CA ASP A 106 -11.67 18.81 10.08
C ASP A 106 -10.54 19.24 9.12
N SER A 107 -10.85 19.65 7.88
CA SER A 107 -9.83 19.89 6.84
C SER A 107 -8.87 21.06 7.12
N ASP A 108 -9.29 22.01 7.96
CA ASP A 108 -8.45 23.13 8.44
C ASP A 108 -7.45 22.68 9.52
N LYS A 109 -7.59 21.46 10.07
CA LYS A 109 -6.68 20.90 11.05
C LYS A 109 -5.57 20.12 10.37
N ASP A 110 -4.39 20.12 10.98
CA ASP A 110 -3.28 19.27 10.53
C ASP A 110 -3.50 17.80 10.89
N GLU A 111 -4.29 17.54 11.94
CA GLU A 111 -4.64 16.21 12.44
C GLU A 111 -6.16 16.02 12.51
N ILE A 112 -6.62 14.84 12.07
CA ILE A 112 -8.03 14.44 12.12
C ILE A 112 -8.22 13.45 13.25
N SER A 113 -9.12 13.75 14.18
CA SER A 113 -9.41 12.89 15.32
C SER A 113 -10.48 11.85 14.98
N LEU A 114 -10.14 10.57 15.02
CA LEU A 114 -11.09 9.48 14.75
C LEU A 114 -11.52 8.76 16.03
N THR A 115 -12.81 8.48 16.15
CA THR A 115 -13.39 7.67 17.23
C THR A 115 -13.25 6.17 16.93
N ARG A 116 -13.47 5.32 17.95
CA ARG A 116 -13.45 3.86 17.79
C ARG A 116 -14.43 3.36 16.71
N LEU A 117 -15.63 3.94 16.64
CA LEU A 117 -16.64 3.55 15.65
C LEU A 117 -16.24 3.94 14.23
N GLU A 118 -15.59 5.09 14.07
CA GLU A 118 -15.08 5.55 12.78
C GLU A 118 -13.91 4.70 12.30
N LEU A 119 -12.97 4.36 13.19
CA LEU A 119 -11.88 3.43 12.90
C LEU A 119 -12.41 2.07 12.46
N TYR A 120 -13.34 1.51 13.23
CA TYR A 120 -14.01 0.25 12.88
C TYR A 120 -14.68 0.32 11.50
N SER A 121 -15.39 1.40 11.21
CA SER A 121 -16.08 1.60 9.93
C SER A 121 -15.11 1.75 8.75
N CYS A 122 -14.00 2.48 8.92
CA CYS A 122 -12.95 2.59 7.90
C CYS A 122 -12.34 1.22 7.58
N ILE A 123 -12.13 0.38 8.60
CA ILE A 123 -11.54 -0.95 8.43
C ILE A 123 -12.53 -1.93 7.79
N LYS A 124 -13.79 -1.94 8.23
CA LYS A 124 -14.77 -2.97 7.84
C LYS A 124 -15.52 -2.66 6.55
N TYR A 125 -15.89 -1.39 6.32
CA TYR A 125 -16.91 -1.04 5.33
C TYR A 125 -16.38 -0.28 4.11
N ILE A 126 -15.23 0.36 4.20
CA ILE A 126 -14.62 1.12 3.10
C ILE A 126 -13.57 0.25 2.40
N ASP A 127 -13.57 0.20 1.07
CA ASP A 127 -12.51 -0.51 0.33
C ASP A 127 -11.18 0.25 0.38
N ASN A 128 -10.07 -0.46 0.20
CA ASN A 128 -8.72 0.09 0.38
C ASN A 128 -8.37 1.22 -0.59
N LYS A 129 -8.85 1.15 -1.85
CA LYS A 129 -8.60 2.19 -2.85
C LYS A 129 -9.33 3.46 -2.46
N THR A 130 -10.60 3.34 -2.11
CA THR A 130 -11.42 4.47 -1.68
C THR A 130 -10.91 5.09 -0.39
N LEU A 131 -10.55 4.29 0.62
CA LEU A 131 -9.95 4.79 1.86
C LEU A 131 -8.67 5.58 1.59
N SER A 132 -7.82 5.08 0.68
CA SER A 132 -6.57 5.75 0.28
C SER A 132 -6.78 7.08 -0.42
N LEU A 133 -7.91 7.27 -1.11
CA LEU A 133 -8.28 8.53 -1.75
C LEU A 133 -8.82 9.53 -0.72
N ILE A 134 -9.67 9.05 0.18
CA ILE A 134 -10.33 9.88 1.21
C ILE A 134 -9.32 10.43 2.23
N LEU A 135 -8.26 9.68 2.53
CA LEU A 135 -7.20 10.07 3.46
C LEU A 135 -6.14 11.01 2.85
N ARG A 136 -6.37 11.57 1.66
CA ARG A 136 -5.49 12.55 1.02
C ARG A 136 -6.10 13.94 1.04
N LYS A 137 -5.26 14.95 1.34
CA LYS A 137 -5.55 16.37 1.11
C LYS A 137 -5.56 16.66 -0.40
N GLU A 138 -6.13 17.80 -0.79
CA GLU A 138 -6.22 18.24 -2.20
C GLU A 138 -4.84 18.46 -2.83
N ASP A 139 -3.83 18.82 -2.04
CA ASP A 139 -2.42 18.91 -2.43
C ASP A 139 -1.73 17.53 -2.55
N LYS A 140 -2.51 16.45 -2.48
CA LYS A 140 -2.08 15.04 -2.50
C LYS A 140 -1.26 14.60 -1.29
N LYS A 141 -1.08 15.44 -0.26
CA LYS A 141 -0.45 15.01 1.00
C LYS A 141 -1.38 14.11 1.79
N LEU A 142 -0.81 13.16 2.52
CA LEU A 142 -1.57 12.28 3.41
C LEU A 142 -1.95 13.02 4.69
N LEU A 143 -3.15 12.72 5.18
CA LEU A 143 -3.67 13.24 6.45
C LEU A 143 -2.99 12.55 7.64
N SER A 144 -2.66 13.32 8.68
CA SER A 144 -2.26 12.76 9.96
C SER A 144 -3.50 12.46 10.80
N LEU A 145 -3.51 11.31 11.46
CA LEU A 145 -4.62 10.85 12.27
C LEU A 145 -4.26 10.92 13.75
N SER A 146 -5.16 11.50 14.53
CA SER A 146 -5.08 11.53 15.99
C SER A 146 -6.13 10.61 16.57
N VAL A 147 -5.74 9.80 17.56
CA VAL A 147 -6.61 8.85 18.23
C VAL A 147 -6.29 8.86 19.72
N GLN A 148 -7.32 8.61 20.52
CA GLN A 148 -7.14 8.44 21.96
C GLN A 148 -6.25 7.20 22.23
N PRO A 149 -5.38 7.22 23.26
CA PRO A 149 -4.42 6.13 23.50
C PRO A 149 -5.07 4.74 23.65
N LYS A 150 -6.22 4.69 24.34
CA LYS A 150 -6.97 3.43 24.55
C LYS A 150 -7.48 2.82 23.24
N GLU A 151 -7.85 3.66 22.28
CA GLU A 151 -8.36 3.30 20.97
C GLU A 151 -7.23 2.84 20.06
N LEU A 152 -6.05 3.47 20.17
CA LEU A 152 -4.83 3.02 19.51
C LEU A 152 -4.41 1.63 20.02
N ASP A 153 -4.39 1.44 21.34
CA ASP A 153 -4.07 0.14 21.94
C ASP A 153 -5.08 -0.93 21.53
N TRP A 154 -6.38 -0.59 21.44
CA TRP A 154 -7.39 -1.49 20.91
C TRP A 154 -7.11 -1.86 19.44
N LEU A 155 -6.73 -0.89 18.61
CA LEU A 155 -6.43 -1.12 17.19
C LEU A 155 -5.22 -2.05 17.02
N ILE A 156 -4.15 -1.84 17.79
CA ILE A 156 -2.92 -2.64 17.69
C ILE A 156 -3.07 -4.02 18.36
N ASN A 157 -3.51 -4.05 19.62
CA ASN A 157 -3.47 -5.27 20.44
C ASN A 157 -4.69 -6.18 20.21
N THR A 158 -5.81 -5.63 19.73
CA THR A 158 -7.02 -6.42 19.47
C THR A 158 -7.30 -6.56 17.98
N VAL A 159 -7.49 -5.45 17.27
CA VAL A 159 -7.96 -5.48 15.87
C VAL A 159 -6.90 -6.07 14.95
N LEU A 160 -5.69 -5.53 14.96
CA LEU A 160 -4.60 -6.00 14.10
C LEU A 160 -4.27 -7.48 14.40
N GLN A 161 -4.20 -7.87 15.68
CA GLN A 161 -3.96 -9.28 16.05
C GLN A 161 -5.06 -10.22 15.55
N ASN A 162 -6.33 -9.82 15.65
CA ASN A 162 -7.43 -10.62 15.15
C ASN A 162 -7.44 -10.71 13.63
N LEU A 163 -7.19 -9.59 12.94
CA LEU A 163 -7.08 -9.56 11.48
C LEU A 163 -5.91 -10.42 11.01
N ALA A 164 -4.75 -10.36 11.68
CA ALA A 164 -3.58 -11.19 11.38
C ALA A 164 -3.90 -12.68 11.54
N LYS A 165 -4.47 -13.08 12.68
CA LYS A 165 -4.88 -14.48 12.93
C LYS A 165 -5.89 -14.97 11.90
N SER A 166 -6.89 -14.16 11.57
CA SER A 166 -7.88 -14.52 10.55
C SER A 166 -7.26 -14.58 9.16
N TYR A 167 -6.40 -13.63 8.80
CA TYR A 167 -5.70 -13.61 7.52
C TYR A 167 -4.87 -14.88 7.34
N SER A 168 -4.04 -15.25 8.32
CA SER A 168 -3.22 -16.48 8.27
C SER A 168 -4.03 -17.78 8.23
N LYS A 169 -5.28 -17.79 8.73
CA LYS A 169 -6.18 -18.95 8.60
C LYS A 169 -6.72 -19.11 7.17
N PHE A 170 -6.89 -18.03 6.43
CA PHE A 170 -7.38 -18.01 5.05
C PHE A 170 -6.21 -17.86 4.08
N ALA A 171 -5.28 -18.82 4.06
CA ALA A 171 -4.12 -18.84 3.15
C ALA A 171 -4.51 -19.21 1.70
N THR A 172 -5.50 -18.51 1.14
CA THR A 172 -5.99 -18.67 -0.22
C THR A 172 -5.75 -17.41 -1.04
N PHE A 173 -5.74 -17.57 -2.36
CA PHE A 173 -5.52 -16.46 -3.31
C PHE A 173 -6.49 -15.28 -3.11
N LEU A 174 -7.74 -15.56 -2.73
CA LEU A 174 -8.76 -14.54 -2.44
C LEU A 174 -9.03 -14.54 -0.93
N ASN A 175 -8.23 -13.78 -0.19
CA ASN A 175 -8.40 -13.65 1.25
C ASN A 175 -9.45 -12.55 1.57
N PRO A 176 -10.62 -12.89 2.14
CA PRO A 176 -11.68 -11.92 2.42
C PRO A 176 -11.34 -10.92 3.53
N ILE A 177 -10.24 -11.16 4.26
CA ILE A 177 -9.75 -10.31 5.36
C ILE A 177 -8.70 -9.32 4.88
N GLU A 178 -8.11 -9.53 3.70
CA GLU A 178 -6.99 -8.75 3.19
C GLU A 178 -7.27 -7.24 3.15
N GLY A 179 -8.38 -6.82 2.54
CA GLY A 179 -8.73 -5.40 2.46
C GLY A 179 -8.83 -4.75 3.83
N LYS A 180 -9.34 -5.49 4.83
CA LYS A 180 -9.47 -5.00 6.22
C LYS A 180 -8.10 -4.88 6.89
N LEU A 181 -7.21 -5.85 6.66
CA LEU A 181 -5.84 -5.81 7.15
C LEU A 181 -5.07 -4.62 6.55
N ILE A 182 -5.16 -4.44 5.23
CA ILE A 182 -4.54 -3.31 4.52
C ILE A 182 -5.06 -1.98 5.08
N ASN A 183 -6.38 -1.84 5.29
CA ASN A 183 -6.95 -0.63 5.87
C ASN A 183 -6.45 -0.38 7.29
N ALA A 184 -6.34 -1.41 8.13
CA ALA A 184 -5.80 -1.27 9.49
C ALA A 184 -4.34 -0.78 9.47
N LEU A 185 -3.50 -1.37 8.62
CA LEU A 185 -2.11 -0.93 8.45
C LEU A 185 -2.02 0.50 7.92
N LYS A 186 -2.89 0.85 6.96
CA LYS A 186 -2.95 2.21 6.40
C LYS A 186 -3.28 3.24 7.48
N LEU A 187 -4.30 2.97 8.29
CA LEU A 187 -4.68 3.86 9.39
C LEU A 187 -3.54 4.00 10.42
N LEU A 188 -2.93 2.88 10.83
CA LEU A 188 -1.79 2.89 11.75
C LEU A 188 -0.58 3.67 11.20
N SER A 189 -0.33 3.60 9.89
CA SER A 189 0.78 4.32 9.25
C SER A 189 0.64 5.85 9.31
N LEU A 190 -0.58 6.36 9.54
CA LEU A 190 -0.89 7.79 9.61
C LEU A 190 -1.03 8.30 11.05
N MET A 191 -0.94 7.41 12.04
CA MET A 191 -1.04 7.73 13.47
C MET A 191 0.34 7.91 14.08
N LYS A 192 0.40 8.68 15.16
CA LYS A 192 1.58 8.74 16.03
C LYS A 192 1.57 7.52 16.94
N ILE A 193 2.59 6.68 16.84
CA ILE A 193 2.74 5.46 17.66
C ILE A 193 4.10 5.46 18.34
N THR A 194 4.19 4.81 19.51
CA THR A 194 5.46 4.67 20.25
C THR A 194 6.34 3.58 19.61
N THR A 195 7.63 3.57 19.96
CA THR A 195 8.58 2.53 19.53
C THR A 195 8.11 1.12 19.90
N GLU A 196 7.54 0.95 21.10
CA GLU A 196 7.00 -0.34 21.56
C GLU A 196 5.80 -0.79 20.73
N GLN A 197 4.88 0.14 20.45
CA GLN A 197 3.71 -0.11 19.61
C GLN A 197 4.10 -0.46 18.17
N ASP A 198 5.06 0.26 17.58
CA ASP A 198 5.58 -0.02 16.24
C ASP A 198 6.25 -1.41 16.17
N ALA A 199 7.02 -1.77 17.20
CA ALA A 199 7.63 -3.10 17.30
C ALA A 199 6.57 -4.21 17.32
N VAL A 200 5.43 -4.01 18.00
CA VAL A 200 4.30 -4.96 17.98
C VAL A 200 3.72 -5.07 16.57
N VAL A 201 3.49 -3.96 15.88
CA VAL A 201 2.95 -3.97 14.51
C VAL A 201 3.90 -4.70 13.56
N LEU A 202 5.19 -4.38 13.57
CA LEU A 202 6.20 -5.01 12.72
C LEU A 202 6.37 -6.50 13.04
N LYS A 203 6.32 -6.88 14.33
CA LYS A 203 6.31 -8.29 14.73
C LYS A 203 5.10 -9.03 14.14
N THR A 204 3.91 -8.44 14.22
CA THR A 204 2.71 -9.03 13.63
C THR A 204 2.81 -9.17 12.11
N LEU A 205 3.36 -8.16 11.42
CA LEU A 205 3.63 -8.26 9.98
C LEU A 205 4.61 -9.39 9.65
N ASN A 206 5.68 -9.54 10.44
CA ASN A 206 6.65 -10.63 10.29
C ASN A 206 6.00 -12.00 10.50
N ASP A 207 5.12 -12.13 11.48
CA ASP A 207 4.42 -13.39 11.73
C ASP A 207 3.42 -13.73 10.62
N ILE A 208 2.76 -12.74 10.02
CA ILE A 208 1.94 -12.95 8.82
C ILE A 208 2.83 -13.38 7.64
N LEU A 209 3.97 -12.73 7.41
CA LEU A 209 4.87 -13.03 6.30
C LEU A 209 5.42 -14.47 6.32
N LYS A 210 5.53 -15.09 7.50
CA LYS A 210 5.94 -16.51 7.62
C LYS A 210 4.90 -17.48 7.05
N SER A 211 3.64 -17.06 6.92
CA SER A 211 2.59 -17.90 6.33
C SER A 211 2.75 -18.02 4.81
N SER A 212 2.21 -19.09 4.22
CA SER A 212 2.32 -19.32 2.78
C SER A 212 1.37 -18.42 1.99
N TYR A 213 1.87 -17.88 0.86
CA TYR A 213 1.12 -17.15 -0.16
C TYR A 213 0.51 -15.80 0.27
N HIS A 214 1.10 -14.73 -0.26
CA HIS A 214 0.53 -13.38 -0.22
C HIS A 214 0.34 -12.83 -1.63
N ASN A 215 -0.59 -11.88 -1.76
CA ASN A 215 -0.75 -11.15 -3.01
C ASN A 215 0.12 -9.89 -3.05
N LEU A 216 0.11 -9.22 -4.21
CA LEU A 216 0.85 -7.98 -4.43
C LEU A 216 0.41 -6.86 -3.48
N ALA A 217 -0.89 -6.74 -3.22
CA ALA A 217 -1.45 -5.66 -2.40
C ALA A 217 -0.94 -5.72 -0.94
N PHE A 218 -0.68 -6.91 -0.42
CA PHE A 218 -0.08 -7.08 0.90
C PHE A 218 1.36 -6.53 0.97
N TYR A 219 2.21 -6.85 -0.01
CA TYR A 219 3.57 -6.30 -0.08
C TYR A 219 3.58 -4.79 -0.29
N ASP A 220 2.67 -4.28 -1.13
CA ASP A 220 2.48 -2.84 -1.34
C ASP A 220 2.09 -2.16 -0.01
N ALA A 221 1.21 -2.78 0.79
CA ALA A 221 0.80 -2.25 2.09
C ALA A 221 1.93 -2.24 3.13
N ILE A 222 2.77 -3.29 3.19
CA ILE A 222 3.95 -3.31 4.07
C ILE A 222 4.94 -2.21 3.65
N SER A 223 5.23 -2.13 2.36
CA SER A 223 6.12 -1.12 1.78
C SER A 223 5.64 0.30 2.09
N GLU A 224 4.34 0.54 1.92
CA GLU A 224 3.72 1.82 2.24
C GLU A 224 3.77 2.13 3.74
N TYR A 225 3.46 1.15 4.60
CA TYR A 225 3.55 1.32 6.06
C TYR A 225 4.96 1.76 6.47
N VAL A 226 6.00 1.03 6.04
CA VAL A 226 7.40 1.31 6.40
C VAL A 226 7.82 2.71 5.94
N VAL A 227 7.47 3.11 4.71
CA VAL A 227 7.81 4.44 4.17
C VAL A 227 7.11 5.55 4.92
N LEU A 228 5.80 5.41 5.20
CA LEU A 228 5.04 6.44 5.89
C LEU A 228 5.49 6.59 7.34
N ARG A 229 5.78 5.49 8.03
CA ARG A 229 6.38 5.50 9.37
C ARG A 229 7.74 6.18 9.39
N TYR A 230 8.62 5.87 8.43
CA TYR A 230 9.91 6.52 8.32
C TYR A 230 9.77 8.03 8.08
N ASN A 231 8.91 8.45 7.16
CA ASN A 231 8.73 9.86 6.82
C ASN A 231 8.09 10.69 7.95
N THR A 232 7.25 10.07 8.77
CA THR A 232 6.53 10.77 9.86
C THR A 232 7.26 10.71 11.20
N GLN A 233 7.90 9.58 11.52
CA GLN A 233 8.50 9.33 12.84
C GLN A 233 9.73 8.40 12.74
N SER A 234 10.71 8.75 11.91
CA SER A 234 11.94 7.96 11.70
C SER A 234 12.65 7.56 13.00
N GLU A 235 12.66 8.41 14.03
CA GLU A 235 13.29 8.16 15.33
C GLU A 235 12.67 6.98 16.10
N THR A 236 11.40 6.67 15.85
CA THR A 236 10.68 5.58 16.55
C THR A 236 10.78 4.25 15.82
N LEU A 237 11.28 4.24 14.58
CA LEU A 237 11.32 3.06 13.73
C LEU A 237 12.56 2.22 14.08
N SER A 238 12.33 1.00 14.57
CA SER A 238 13.41 0.11 15.01
C SER A 238 14.19 -0.48 13.83
N THR A 239 15.50 -0.20 13.80
CA THR A 239 16.46 -0.80 12.86
C THR A 239 16.43 -2.33 12.91
N ASP A 240 16.32 -2.91 14.10
CA ASP A 240 16.26 -4.37 14.29
C ASP A 240 14.96 -4.97 13.75
N SER A 241 13.83 -4.28 13.93
CA SER A 241 12.55 -4.72 13.39
C SER A 241 12.54 -4.70 11.86
N ILE A 242 13.13 -3.67 11.23
CA ILE A 242 13.30 -3.60 9.77
C ILE A 242 14.28 -4.67 9.27
N LYS A 243 15.39 -4.90 9.98
CA LYS A 243 16.33 -6.00 9.66
C LYS A 243 15.64 -7.36 9.73
N THR A 244 14.80 -7.60 10.74
CA THR A 244 14.01 -8.83 10.89
C THR A 244 13.00 -9.00 9.75
N LEU A 245 12.36 -7.91 9.33
CA LEU A 245 11.44 -7.91 8.18
C LEU A 245 12.15 -8.31 6.89
N ILE A 246 13.32 -7.73 6.63
CA ILE A 246 14.16 -8.09 5.47
C ILE A 246 14.56 -9.56 5.55
N TYR A 247 15.05 -10.04 6.69
CA TYR A 247 15.41 -11.45 6.86
C TYR A 247 14.23 -12.39 6.63
N THR A 248 13.02 -12.04 7.07
CA THR A 248 11.83 -12.85 6.82
C THR A 248 11.51 -12.94 5.32
N ILE A 249 11.66 -11.82 4.58
CA ILE A 249 11.50 -11.81 3.12
C ILE A 249 12.58 -12.68 2.44
N LEU A 250 13.84 -12.59 2.88
CA LEU A 250 14.92 -13.41 2.35
C LEU A 250 14.69 -14.90 2.65
N ASP A 251 14.21 -15.25 3.83
CA ASP A 251 13.92 -16.64 4.21
C ASP A 251 12.77 -17.22 3.37
N LYS A 252 11.78 -16.41 2.97
CA LYS A 252 10.78 -16.84 2.00
C LYS A 252 11.37 -17.14 0.63
N LEU A 253 12.30 -16.31 0.15
CA LEU A 253 13.01 -16.56 -1.11
C LEU A 253 13.80 -17.87 -1.04
N ILE A 254 14.62 -18.03 0.01
CA ILE A 254 15.49 -19.18 0.20
C ILE A 254 14.70 -20.50 0.34
N SER A 255 13.55 -20.47 1.01
CA SER A 255 12.74 -21.68 1.26
C SER A 255 11.86 -22.12 0.09
N ARG A 256 11.83 -21.37 -1.02
CA ARG A 256 10.91 -21.59 -2.17
C ARG A 256 9.43 -21.63 -1.81
N ASN A 257 9.05 -21.14 -0.63
CA ASN A 257 7.66 -21.07 -0.20
C ASN A 257 7.00 -19.79 -0.73
N LEU A 258 7.02 -19.61 -2.06
CA LEU A 258 6.52 -18.43 -2.75
C LEU A 258 5.40 -18.79 -3.72
N GLY A 259 4.31 -18.03 -3.66
CA GLY A 259 3.34 -17.95 -4.74
C GLY A 259 3.86 -17.15 -5.94
N TRP A 260 3.22 -17.34 -7.09
CA TRP A 260 3.47 -16.56 -8.30
C TRP A 260 3.45 -15.05 -8.06
N TYR A 261 2.50 -14.55 -7.27
CA TYR A 261 2.40 -13.13 -6.93
C TYR A 261 3.55 -12.64 -6.05
N GLU A 262 4.09 -13.49 -5.18
CA GLU A 262 5.23 -13.15 -4.32
C GLU A 262 6.52 -13.10 -5.13
N VAL A 263 6.69 -14.01 -6.11
CA VAL A 263 7.77 -13.91 -7.09
C VAL A 263 7.69 -12.58 -7.84
N ILE A 264 6.48 -12.18 -8.30
CA ILE A 264 6.31 -10.87 -8.94
C ILE A 264 6.66 -9.72 -7.98
N ALA A 265 6.19 -9.77 -6.73
CA ALA A 265 6.41 -8.72 -5.74
C ALA A 265 7.90 -8.55 -5.41
N ILE A 266 8.56 -9.65 -5.07
CA ILE A 266 9.91 -9.64 -4.50
C ILE A 266 10.98 -9.65 -5.60
N VAL A 267 10.84 -10.49 -6.62
CA VAL A 267 11.87 -10.70 -7.66
C VAL A 267 11.68 -9.72 -8.83
N ASN A 268 10.46 -9.57 -9.34
CA ASN A 268 10.24 -8.78 -10.56
C ASN A 268 10.09 -7.27 -10.30
N ARG A 269 9.35 -6.90 -9.24
CA ARG A 269 9.14 -5.49 -8.86
C ARG A 269 10.18 -5.00 -7.86
N GLY A 270 10.61 -5.89 -6.96
CA GLY A 270 11.46 -5.51 -5.83
C GLY A 270 10.70 -4.77 -4.74
N LEU A 271 11.35 -4.62 -3.59
CA LEU A 271 10.82 -3.92 -2.43
C LEU A 271 11.69 -2.70 -2.08
N ALA A 272 12.14 -1.97 -3.12
CA ALA A 272 13.15 -0.91 -3.03
C ALA A 272 12.86 0.15 -1.97
N ASN A 273 11.59 0.42 -1.68
CA ASN A 273 11.16 1.31 -0.62
C ASN A 273 11.60 0.83 0.78
N ILE A 274 11.38 -0.45 1.10
CA ILE A 274 11.79 -1.06 2.38
C ILE A 274 13.31 -1.00 2.51
N PHE A 275 14.03 -1.39 1.45
CA PHE A 275 15.49 -1.38 1.45
C PHE A 275 16.09 0.03 1.49
N SER A 276 15.43 1.01 0.87
CA SER A 276 15.84 2.42 0.95
C SER A 276 15.66 2.98 2.35
N VAL A 277 14.57 2.64 3.05
CA VAL A 277 14.40 2.97 4.47
C VAL A 277 15.47 2.27 5.31
N ALA A 278 15.72 0.98 5.08
CA ALA A 278 16.76 0.22 5.78
C ALA A 278 18.15 0.84 5.62
N LYS A 279 18.51 1.27 4.39
CA LYS A 279 19.75 1.99 4.11
C LYS A 279 19.83 3.29 4.91
N LYS A 280 18.75 4.08 4.96
CA LYS A 280 18.72 5.35 5.71
C LYS A 280 18.80 5.15 7.23
N LEU A 281 18.29 4.02 7.74
CA LEU A 281 18.41 3.63 9.15
C LEU A 281 19.77 3.01 9.51
N GLY A 282 20.65 2.81 8.53
CA GLY A 282 21.95 2.16 8.76
C GLY A 282 21.86 0.66 9.01
N VAL A 283 20.81 -0.03 8.52
CA VAL A 283 20.72 -1.49 8.59
C VAL A 283 21.91 -2.10 7.86
N ASN A 284 22.57 -3.05 8.53
CA ASN A 284 23.70 -3.78 7.98
C ASN A 284 23.46 -5.30 8.02
N ILE A 285 23.57 -5.96 6.87
CA ILE A 285 23.37 -7.40 6.69
C ILE A 285 24.72 -8.12 6.76
N GLU A 286 24.88 -8.86 7.86
CA GLU A 286 26.13 -9.51 8.27
C GLU A 286 26.07 -11.04 8.15
N ASP A 287 24.88 -11.63 8.03
CA ASP A 287 24.68 -13.08 7.95
C ASP A 287 25.15 -13.64 6.60
N ASP A 288 26.43 -14.01 6.56
CA ASP A 288 27.12 -14.59 5.41
C ASP A 288 26.44 -15.86 4.88
N SER A 289 25.96 -16.73 5.78
CA SER A 289 25.30 -17.98 5.42
C SER A 289 23.98 -17.73 4.71
N LYS A 290 23.22 -16.74 5.16
CA LYS A 290 21.95 -16.36 4.53
C LYS A 290 22.16 -15.78 3.13
N VAL A 291 23.21 -14.96 2.94
CA VAL A 291 23.58 -14.46 1.62
C VAL A 291 23.98 -15.60 0.69
N ASP A 292 24.81 -16.54 1.15
CA ASP A 292 25.21 -17.69 0.33
C ASP A 292 24.01 -18.56 -0.10
N LYS A 293 23.08 -18.82 0.83
CA LYS A 293 21.84 -19.55 0.53
C LYS A 293 20.97 -18.82 -0.49
N LEU A 294 20.84 -17.50 -0.37
CA LEU A 294 20.07 -16.68 -1.31
C LEU A 294 20.69 -16.71 -2.71
N LEU A 295 22.01 -16.53 -2.82
CA LEU A 295 22.71 -16.58 -4.10
C LEU A 295 22.62 -17.97 -4.73
N HIS A 296 22.74 -19.04 -3.93
CA HIS A 296 22.54 -20.41 -4.37
C HIS A 296 21.13 -20.61 -4.92
N GLU A 297 20.11 -20.11 -4.24
CA GLU A 297 18.73 -20.22 -4.69
C GLU A 297 18.50 -19.51 -6.03
N ILE A 298 18.92 -18.24 -6.14
CA ILE A 298 18.77 -17.45 -7.36
C ILE A 298 19.61 -18.05 -8.51
N SER A 299 20.72 -18.74 -8.22
CA SER A 299 21.53 -19.39 -9.25
C SER A 299 20.76 -20.45 -10.07
N SER A 300 19.68 -21.01 -9.50
CA SER A 300 18.82 -21.98 -10.16
C SER A 300 17.78 -21.37 -11.12
N TYR A 301 17.60 -20.05 -11.09
CA TYR A 301 16.60 -19.38 -11.92
C TYR A 301 17.03 -19.31 -13.39
N PRO A 302 16.12 -19.09 -14.35
CA PRO A 302 16.49 -18.71 -15.70
C PRO A 302 17.37 -17.44 -15.70
N ASN A 303 18.31 -17.31 -16.64
CA ASN A 303 19.22 -16.15 -16.72
C ASN A 303 18.47 -14.81 -16.74
N THR A 304 17.29 -14.79 -17.36
CA THR A 304 16.40 -13.64 -17.39
C THR A 304 15.93 -13.24 -15.99
N ASP A 305 15.47 -14.18 -15.18
CA ASP A 305 15.01 -13.92 -13.82
C ASP A 305 16.17 -13.69 -12.84
N LYS A 306 17.36 -14.26 -13.09
CA LYS A 306 18.59 -13.87 -12.38
C LYS A 306 18.89 -12.38 -12.57
N ALA A 307 18.84 -11.89 -13.80
CA ALA A 307 19.05 -10.46 -14.07
C ALA A 307 17.97 -9.59 -13.42
N ARG A 308 16.71 -10.04 -13.36
CA ARG A 308 15.67 -9.31 -12.61
C ARG A 308 15.97 -9.27 -11.12
N ALA A 309 16.33 -10.39 -10.52
CA ALA A 309 16.73 -10.46 -9.12
C ALA A 309 17.96 -9.58 -8.84
N ALA A 310 18.89 -9.49 -9.80
CA ALA A 310 20.04 -8.59 -9.75
C ALA A 310 19.62 -7.12 -9.72
N GLU A 311 18.74 -6.70 -10.64
CA GLU A 311 18.20 -5.34 -10.74
C GLU A 311 17.35 -4.92 -9.52
N THR A 312 16.78 -5.89 -8.80
CA THR A 312 15.87 -5.65 -7.67
C THR A 312 16.51 -6.04 -6.33
N ILE A 313 16.20 -7.23 -5.82
CA ILE A 313 16.48 -7.66 -4.46
C ILE A 313 17.97 -7.76 -4.14
N LEU A 314 18.80 -8.22 -5.08
CA LEU A 314 20.23 -8.37 -4.84
C LEU A 314 20.96 -7.03 -4.80
N TYR A 315 20.63 -6.09 -5.68
CA TYR A 315 21.22 -4.75 -5.62
C TYR A 315 20.79 -4.00 -4.35
N ASP A 316 19.53 -4.13 -3.97
CA ASP A 316 19.04 -3.56 -2.72
C ASP A 316 19.73 -4.18 -1.50
N LEU A 317 19.97 -5.49 -1.50
CA LEU A 317 20.74 -6.18 -0.46
C LEU A 317 22.21 -5.75 -0.45
N TYR A 318 22.84 -5.62 -1.62
CA TYR A 318 24.20 -5.12 -1.78
C TYR A 318 24.37 -3.77 -1.08
N ARG A 319 23.42 -2.84 -1.26
CA ARG A 319 23.46 -1.49 -0.68
C ARG A 319 23.43 -1.46 0.87
N ILE A 320 22.97 -2.52 1.52
CA ILE A 320 22.80 -2.62 2.98
C ILE A 320 23.58 -3.78 3.60
N SER A 321 24.54 -4.37 2.89
CA SER A 321 25.35 -5.48 3.39
C SER A 321 26.74 -5.03 3.85
N THR A 322 27.44 -5.89 4.59
CA THR A 322 28.88 -5.75 4.88
C THR A 322 29.71 -5.80 3.61
N GLU A 323 30.95 -5.29 3.65
CA GLU A 323 31.90 -5.36 2.54
C GLU A 323 32.07 -6.80 2.00
N LYS A 324 32.29 -7.77 2.90
CA LYS A 324 32.37 -9.19 2.53
C LYS A 324 31.15 -9.67 1.72
N ASN A 325 29.94 -9.38 2.22
CA ASN A 325 28.70 -9.79 1.55
C ASN A 325 28.45 -8.99 0.27
N ARG A 326 28.86 -7.72 0.22
CA ARG A 326 28.82 -6.88 -0.98
C ARG A 326 29.66 -7.48 -2.10
N ASP A 327 30.86 -7.94 -1.81
CA ASP A 327 31.75 -8.53 -2.80
C ASP A 327 31.19 -9.84 -3.36
N LYS A 328 30.59 -10.69 -2.50
CA LYS A 328 29.88 -11.90 -2.93
C LYS A 328 28.73 -11.58 -3.88
N ILE A 329 27.86 -10.65 -3.50
CA ILE A 329 26.71 -10.24 -4.32
C ILE A 329 27.19 -9.59 -5.63
N LYS A 330 28.17 -8.69 -5.57
CA LYS A 330 28.76 -8.02 -6.73
C LYS A 330 29.34 -9.03 -7.72
N SER A 331 30.11 -10.00 -7.23
CA SER A 331 30.69 -11.08 -8.04
C SER A 331 29.60 -11.93 -8.70
N PHE A 332 28.57 -12.32 -7.94
CA PHE A 332 27.44 -13.06 -8.48
C PHE A 332 26.74 -12.31 -9.61
N ILE A 333 26.41 -11.02 -9.41
CA ILE A 333 25.71 -10.20 -10.40
C ILE A 333 26.55 -10.05 -11.69
N LYS A 334 27.87 -9.84 -11.58
CA LYS A 334 28.78 -9.75 -12.74
C LYS A 334 28.79 -11.02 -13.59
N ASN A 335 28.64 -12.18 -12.97
CA ASN A 335 28.76 -13.48 -13.62
C ASN A 335 27.43 -14.01 -14.19
N ILE A 336 26.36 -13.21 -14.19
CA ILE A 336 25.09 -13.59 -14.82
C ILE A 336 25.28 -13.66 -16.34
N SER A 337 25.04 -14.84 -16.92
CA SER A 337 25.10 -15.03 -18.36
C SER A 337 24.03 -14.21 -19.07
N THR A 338 24.42 -13.46 -20.10
CA THR A 338 23.52 -12.71 -20.98
C THR A 338 23.29 -13.42 -22.32
N THR A 339 23.68 -14.68 -22.46
CA THR A 339 23.59 -15.43 -23.75
C THR A 339 22.18 -15.51 -24.30
N ASP A 340 21.19 -15.60 -23.41
CA ASP A 340 19.79 -15.81 -23.78
C ASP A 340 19.02 -14.49 -23.83
N PHE A 341 19.71 -13.34 -23.73
CA PHE A 341 19.08 -12.02 -23.75
C PHE A 341 18.93 -11.54 -25.19
N ASN A 342 17.81 -10.87 -25.47
CA ASN A 342 17.75 -10.03 -26.65
C ASN A 342 18.66 -8.80 -26.46
N GLU A 343 19.04 -8.15 -27.57
CA GLU A 343 19.97 -7.02 -27.55
C GLU A 343 19.49 -5.87 -26.63
N GLU A 344 18.20 -5.54 -26.66
CA GLU A 344 17.63 -4.49 -25.79
C GLU A 344 17.81 -4.79 -24.30
N ARG A 345 17.51 -6.03 -23.88
CA ARG A 345 17.67 -6.45 -22.48
C ARG A 345 19.13 -6.52 -22.08
N LYS A 346 20.00 -6.96 -22.99
CA LYS A 346 21.45 -6.99 -22.76
C LYS A 346 21.98 -5.58 -22.52
N ILE A 347 21.62 -4.62 -23.38
CA ILE A 347 21.98 -3.20 -23.23
C ILE A 347 21.44 -2.65 -21.91
N LYS A 348 20.17 -2.93 -21.58
CA LYS A 348 19.58 -2.49 -20.30
C LYS A 348 20.35 -3.03 -19.09
N PHE A 349 20.70 -4.31 -19.12
CA PHE A 349 21.45 -4.94 -18.04
C PHE A 349 22.88 -4.37 -17.94
N GLU A 350 23.58 -4.20 -19.07
CA GLU A 350 24.91 -3.55 -19.13
C GLU A 350 24.86 -2.11 -18.56
N LEU A 351 23.83 -1.32 -18.93
CA LEU A 351 23.58 0.01 -18.35
C LEU A 351 23.33 -0.04 -16.85
N PHE A 352 22.55 -1.02 -16.37
CA PHE A 352 22.33 -1.22 -14.94
C PHE A 352 23.64 -1.53 -14.21
N LEU A 353 24.47 -2.44 -14.73
CA LEU A 353 25.77 -2.78 -14.12
C LEU A 353 26.70 -1.55 -14.02
N LEU A 354 26.70 -0.69 -15.04
CA LEU A 354 27.46 0.55 -15.04
C LEU A 354 26.90 1.60 -14.07
N ALA A 355 25.59 1.80 -14.07
CA ALA A 355 24.92 2.75 -13.18
C ALA A 355 25.02 2.35 -11.71
N SER A 356 25.02 1.05 -11.41
CA SER A 356 25.09 0.49 -10.06
C SER A 356 26.51 0.39 -9.48
N GLU A 357 27.55 0.75 -10.25
CA GLU A 357 28.97 0.59 -9.89
C GLU A 357 29.38 -0.87 -9.67
N ILE A 358 28.60 -1.79 -10.22
CA ILE A 358 28.93 -3.21 -10.24
C ILE A 358 30.02 -3.43 -11.28
N SER A 359 29.90 -2.86 -12.49
CA SER A 359 30.92 -2.92 -13.55
C SER A 359 31.38 -1.53 -13.94
N ASP A 360 32.68 -1.36 -14.18
CA ASP A 360 33.26 -0.14 -14.75
C ASP A 360 33.64 -0.31 -16.23
N ASN A 361 33.53 -1.53 -16.78
CA ASN A 361 33.74 -1.77 -18.20
C ASN A 361 32.46 -1.41 -18.99
N TYR A 362 32.59 -0.47 -19.94
CA TYR A 362 31.52 -0.03 -20.82
C TYR A 362 31.96 0.09 -22.29
N ASP A 363 32.99 -0.68 -22.69
CA ASP A 363 33.51 -0.66 -24.05
C ASP A 363 32.40 -0.95 -25.07
N ASN A 364 32.25 -0.07 -26.06
CA ASN A 364 31.22 -0.11 -27.11
C ASN A 364 29.76 0.01 -26.61
N LEU A 365 29.50 0.18 -25.30
CA LEU A 365 28.15 0.35 -24.77
C LEU A 365 27.50 1.67 -25.22
N PRO A 366 28.18 2.84 -25.23
CA PRO A 366 27.58 4.10 -25.70
C PRO A 366 27.03 4.02 -27.13
N GLU A 367 27.74 3.34 -28.04
CA GLU A 367 27.29 3.16 -29.41
C GLU A 367 26.08 2.24 -29.51
N LYS A 368 26.08 1.12 -28.79
CA LYS A 368 24.94 0.19 -28.74
C LYS A 368 23.68 0.87 -28.22
N VAL A 369 23.82 1.66 -27.15
CA VAL A 369 22.71 2.44 -26.58
C VAL A 369 22.21 3.48 -27.57
N SER A 370 23.10 4.19 -28.26
CA SER A 370 22.70 5.18 -29.26
C SER A 370 21.88 4.55 -30.38
N LYS A 371 22.33 3.39 -30.91
CA LYS A 371 21.58 2.62 -31.92
C LYS A 371 20.23 2.12 -31.39
N LEU A 372 20.16 1.71 -30.13
CA LEU A 372 18.90 1.29 -29.51
C LEU A 372 17.91 2.47 -29.41
N VAL A 373 18.39 3.64 -28.97
CA VAL A 373 17.58 4.85 -28.82
C VAL A 373 17.05 5.35 -30.16
N GLU A 374 17.86 5.30 -31.22
CA GLU A 374 17.45 5.66 -32.58
C GLU A 374 16.32 4.78 -33.13
N ASN A 375 16.24 3.54 -32.66
CA ASN A 375 15.23 2.58 -33.09
C ASN A 375 13.92 2.64 -32.29
N TYR A 376 13.81 3.51 -31.27
CA TYR A 376 12.57 3.64 -30.51
C TYR A 376 11.46 4.26 -31.37
N LYS A 377 10.49 3.41 -31.73
CA LYS A 377 9.22 3.82 -32.36
C LYS A 377 8.13 3.83 -31.29
N GLY A 378 7.41 4.94 -31.10
CA GLY A 378 5.98 4.92 -30.75
C GLY A 378 5.58 4.42 -29.37
N PHE A 379 5.72 3.11 -29.22
CA PHE A 379 4.87 2.25 -28.41
C PHE A 379 5.62 1.65 -27.21
N ARG A 380 6.86 2.08 -26.93
CA ARG A 380 7.74 1.54 -25.87
C ARG A 380 8.08 2.56 -24.78
N PHE A 381 7.07 3.27 -24.29
CA PHE A 381 7.26 4.39 -23.37
C PHE A 381 7.88 3.97 -22.02
N ASN A 382 7.44 2.83 -21.46
CA ASN A 382 7.93 2.34 -20.16
C ASN A 382 9.40 1.87 -20.23
N GLU A 383 9.80 1.20 -21.32
CA GLU A 383 11.19 0.82 -21.53
C GLU A 383 12.08 2.05 -21.72
N ALA A 384 11.63 3.02 -22.52
CA ALA A 384 12.35 4.26 -22.75
C ALA A 384 12.56 5.05 -21.45
N GLU A 385 11.55 5.11 -20.57
CA GLU A 385 11.67 5.78 -19.27
C GLU A 385 12.71 5.11 -18.37
N THR A 386 12.79 3.77 -18.38
CA THR A 386 13.79 3.03 -17.60
C THR A 386 15.20 3.34 -18.09
N ILE A 387 15.43 3.31 -19.40
CA ILE A 387 16.73 3.64 -20.01
C ILE A 387 17.09 5.11 -19.75
N ARG A 388 16.14 6.04 -19.90
CA ARG A 388 16.34 7.45 -19.58
C ARG A 388 16.83 7.62 -18.14
N ASN A 389 16.21 6.93 -17.17
CA ASN A 389 16.59 7.06 -15.77
C ASN A 389 18.02 6.53 -15.51
N LEU A 390 18.41 5.41 -16.13
CA LEU A 390 19.77 4.88 -16.07
C LEU A 390 20.79 5.85 -16.70
N LEU A 391 20.50 6.37 -17.89
CA LEU A 391 21.36 7.32 -18.60
C LEU A 391 21.51 8.63 -17.83
N ARG A 392 20.43 9.16 -17.25
CA ARG A 392 20.49 10.34 -16.37
C ARG A 392 21.44 10.10 -15.21
N TYR A 393 21.38 8.94 -14.57
CA TYR A 393 22.28 8.62 -13.47
C TYR A 393 23.74 8.52 -13.94
N ILE A 394 23.98 7.86 -15.08
CA ILE A 394 25.31 7.69 -15.65
C ILE A 394 25.92 9.05 -16.06
N VAL A 395 25.17 9.91 -16.73
CA VAL A 395 25.65 11.21 -17.19
C VAL A 395 25.78 12.19 -16.03
N ASN A 396 24.75 12.32 -15.18
CA ASN A 396 24.72 13.36 -14.15
C ASN A 396 25.48 12.98 -12.89
N THR A 397 25.39 11.72 -12.46
CA THR A 397 26.01 11.24 -11.21
C THR A 397 27.39 10.64 -11.46
N ARG A 398 27.53 9.76 -12.44
CA ARG A 398 28.82 9.11 -12.78
C ARG A 398 29.71 9.98 -13.67
N LYS A 399 29.18 11.09 -14.22
CA LYS A 399 29.90 12.05 -15.08
C LYS A 399 30.51 11.42 -16.34
N LEU A 400 29.87 10.37 -16.87
CA LEU A 400 30.31 9.72 -18.11
C LEU A 400 29.65 10.40 -19.32
N SER A 401 30.37 11.32 -19.95
CA SER A 401 29.87 12.15 -21.05
C SER A 401 29.52 11.38 -22.32
N ASP A 402 30.09 10.19 -22.51
CA ASP A 402 29.92 9.36 -23.70
C ASP A 402 28.44 8.99 -23.96
N PHE A 403 27.61 9.01 -22.92
CA PHE A 403 26.18 8.70 -22.98
C PHE A 403 25.28 9.93 -23.21
N SER A 404 25.84 11.15 -23.26
CA SER A 404 25.07 12.40 -23.28
C SER A 404 24.20 12.54 -24.53
N GLN A 405 24.71 12.13 -25.70
CA GLN A 405 23.94 12.19 -26.94
C GLN A 405 22.72 11.25 -26.92
N ALA A 406 22.90 10.02 -26.41
CA ALA A 406 21.81 9.07 -26.25
C ALA A 406 20.77 9.57 -25.23
N LEU A 407 21.20 10.23 -24.15
CA LEU A 407 20.31 10.83 -23.16
C LEU A 407 19.46 11.95 -23.77
N LEU A 408 20.07 12.87 -24.52
CA LEU A 408 19.32 13.96 -25.15
C LEU A 408 18.25 13.43 -26.12
N LYS A 409 18.62 12.46 -26.96
CA LYS A 409 17.68 11.84 -27.91
C LYS A 409 16.52 11.14 -27.21
N ILE A 410 16.77 10.35 -26.15
CA ILE A 410 15.69 9.64 -25.46
C ILE A 410 14.77 10.60 -24.70
N GLU A 411 15.29 11.71 -24.18
CA GLU A 411 14.50 12.77 -23.57
C GLU A 411 13.61 13.48 -24.58
N GLU A 412 14.12 13.78 -25.78
CA GLU A 412 13.32 14.33 -26.88
C GLU A 412 12.18 13.39 -27.27
N ILE A 413 12.47 12.10 -27.47
CA ILE A 413 11.47 11.07 -27.79
C ILE A 413 10.36 11.06 -26.72
N ILE A 414 10.72 11.00 -25.44
CA ILE A 414 9.74 10.93 -24.34
C ILE A 414 8.94 12.23 -24.20
N ASN A 415 9.56 13.38 -24.39
CA ASN A 415 8.87 14.67 -24.31
C ASN A 415 7.86 14.85 -25.45
N ASN A 416 8.15 14.34 -26.64
CA ASN A 416 7.22 14.34 -27.77
C ASN A 416 6.01 13.40 -27.60
N TYR A 417 6.02 12.52 -26.59
CA TYR A 417 4.87 11.66 -26.23
C TYR A 417 3.92 12.26 -25.18
N LYS A 418 4.34 13.30 -24.46
CA LYS A 418 3.49 14.00 -23.48
C LYS A 418 2.62 15.03 -24.18
#